data_AF-A0A519BZP8-F1
#
_entry.id   AF-A0A519BZP8-F1
#
_cell.length_a   1.000
_cell.length_b   1.000
_cell.length_c   1.000
_cell.angle_alpha   90.00
_cell.angle_beta   90.00
_cell.angle_gamma   90.00
#
_symmetry.space_group_name_H-M   'P 1'
#
loop_
_entity.id
_entity.type
_entity.pdbx_description
1 polymer ?
#
loop_
_entity_poly.entity_id
_entity_poly.type
_entity_poly.pdbx_seq_one_letter_code
_entity_poly.pdbx_strand_id
1 'polypeptide(L)'
;MFLDIEDKVESADWEQGLLGLAFDPDFKNNGVFFVTYTIPGDTLRLSKFIGYNETLLLEIEQPYVNHNGGHIVFGPDGYLYVGLGDGGKYNDAFDHAQNLKTLKGSILRLDVSGDTYSIPSDNPFADNTKGYREEIFAYGFRNPWMFSFDRENGDLWVGDVGQDKWEEIDIVVAGGNYGWAFREGKQCLLW
;
A
#
# COMPACT_ATOMS: atom_id res chain seq x y z
N MET A 1 24.65 5.25 10.68
CA MET A 1 23.20 5.38 10.88
C MET A 1 22.65 6.20 9.72
N PHE A 2 21.64 5.69 9.01
CA PHE A 2 21.09 6.32 7.80
C PHE A 2 19.83 7.14 8.09
N LEU A 3 18.92 6.58 8.89
CA LEU A 3 17.72 7.21 9.43
C LEU A 3 17.51 6.67 10.84
N ASP A 4 17.04 7.51 11.76
CA ASP A 4 16.58 7.13 13.10
C ASP A 4 15.27 7.87 13.37
N ILE A 5 14.19 7.11 13.57
CA ILE A 5 12.83 7.59 13.81
C ILE A 5 12.15 6.77 14.92
N GLU A 6 12.93 6.11 15.79
CA GLU A 6 12.39 5.27 16.87
C GLU A 6 11.36 6.02 17.73
N ASP A 7 11.58 7.32 17.96
CA ASP A 7 10.69 8.20 18.72
C ASP A 7 9.33 8.49 18.05
N LYS A 8 9.20 8.20 16.75
CA LYS A 8 7.97 8.37 15.97
C LYS A 8 7.23 7.07 15.70
N VAL A 9 7.90 5.92 15.87
CA VAL A 9 7.38 4.62 15.43
C VAL A 9 6.64 3.93 16.58
N GLU A 10 5.35 3.70 16.38
CA GLU A 10 4.59 2.76 17.21
C GLU A 10 4.91 1.33 16.75
N SER A 11 5.35 0.48 17.69
CA SER A 11 5.83 -0.89 17.40
C SER A 11 5.53 -1.86 18.55
N ALA A 12 4.53 -1.54 19.37
CA ALA A 12 4.20 -2.31 20.57
C ALA A 12 3.34 -3.54 20.26
N ASP A 13 2.76 -3.61 19.06
CA ASP A 13 1.78 -4.62 18.65
C ASP A 13 2.12 -5.28 17.30
N TRP A 14 1.25 -6.17 16.85
CA TRP A 14 1.53 -7.32 16.01
C TRP A 14 2.24 -7.05 14.67
N GLU A 15 1.67 -6.20 13.82
CA GLU A 15 2.21 -5.87 12.50
C GLU A 15 2.62 -4.38 12.41
N GLN A 16 2.81 -3.73 13.55
CA GLN A 16 3.22 -2.33 13.61
C GLN A 16 4.74 -2.19 13.43
N GLY A 17 5.18 -0.99 13.06
CA GLY A 17 6.59 -0.62 13.10
C GLY A 17 7.06 0.10 11.84
N LEU A 18 8.33 -0.10 11.48
CA LEU A 18 8.89 0.33 10.19
C LEU A 18 8.58 -0.75 9.14
N LEU A 19 7.82 -0.40 8.10
CA LEU A 19 7.20 -1.39 7.20
C LEU A 19 7.77 -1.37 5.78
N GLY A 20 8.11 -0.20 5.25
CA GLY A 20 8.59 -0.06 3.88
C GLY A 20 9.64 1.02 3.72
N LEU A 21 10.54 0.80 2.76
CA LEU A 21 11.59 1.72 2.37
C LEU A 21 11.79 1.62 0.86
N ALA A 22 11.70 2.75 0.17
CA ALA A 22 12.04 2.86 -1.24
C ALA A 22 12.94 4.08 -1.47
N PHE A 23 14.01 3.90 -2.24
CA PHE A 23 14.81 5.01 -2.72
C PHE A 23 14.18 5.58 -3.98
N ASP A 24 14.18 6.90 -4.10
CA ASP A 24 13.87 7.54 -5.38
C ASP A 24 14.78 6.98 -6.48
N PRO A 25 14.29 6.74 -7.72
CA PRO A 25 15.14 6.25 -8.81
C PRO A 25 16.37 7.13 -9.07
N ASP A 26 16.28 8.43 -8.74
CA ASP A 26 17.36 9.41 -8.85
C ASP A 26 18.07 9.70 -7.51
N PHE A 27 17.96 8.80 -6.52
CA PHE A 27 18.52 8.95 -5.17
C PHE A 27 19.99 9.40 -5.13
N LYS A 28 20.81 8.91 -6.07
CA LYS A 28 22.24 9.29 -6.14
C LYS A 28 22.44 10.78 -6.35
N ASN A 29 21.48 11.47 -6.96
CA ASN A 29 21.55 12.89 -7.27
C ASN A 29 20.69 13.74 -6.33
N ASN A 30 19.51 13.24 -5.92
CA ASN A 30 18.56 14.02 -5.10
C ASN A 30 18.55 13.66 -3.60
N GLY A 31 19.08 12.49 -3.21
CA GLY A 31 19.07 12.01 -1.82
C GLY A 31 17.69 11.70 -1.25
N VAL A 32 16.67 11.57 -2.11
CA VAL A 32 15.27 11.37 -1.71
C VAL A 32 14.96 9.88 -1.48
N PHE A 33 14.34 9.57 -0.36
CA PHE A 33 13.80 8.23 -0.10
C PHE A 33 12.47 8.32 0.64
N PHE A 34 11.72 7.22 0.63
CA PHE A 34 10.36 7.13 1.13
C PHE A 34 10.29 6.03 2.16
N VAL A 35 9.51 6.26 3.21
CA VAL A 35 9.35 5.32 4.30
C VAL A 35 7.88 5.23 4.67
N THR A 36 7.42 4.00 4.89
CA THR A 36 6.14 3.71 5.53
C THR A 36 6.36 3.13 6.92
N TYR A 37 5.62 3.64 7.90
CA TYR A 37 5.72 3.19 9.28
C TYR A 37 4.45 3.51 10.07
N THR A 38 4.24 2.80 11.17
CA THR A 38 3.13 3.04 12.09
C THR A 38 3.46 4.16 13.06
N ILE A 39 2.55 5.12 13.25
CA ILE A 39 2.61 6.18 14.26
C ILE A 39 1.52 5.95 15.33
N PRO A 40 1.60 6.61 16.51
CA PRO A 40 0.61 6.45 17.58
C PRO A 40 -0.83 6.56 17.11
N GLY A 41 -1.66 5.60 17.53
CA GLY A 41 -3.06 5.51 17.14
C GLY A 41 -3.27 4.68 15.87
N ASP A 42 -2.45 3.64 15.68
CA ASP A 42 -2.62 2.65 14.60
C ASP A 42 -2.66 3.27 13.20
N THR A 43 -1.91 4.35 12.97
CA THR A 43 -1.94 5.06 11.70
C THR A 43 -0.72 4.71 10.88
N LEU A 44 -0.93 4.19 9.67
CA LEU A 44 0.14 4.04 8.70
C LEU A 44 0.48 5.42 8.12
N ARG A 45 1.75 5.82 8.21
CA ARG A 45 2.27 7.04 7.60
C ARG A 45 3.22 6.70 6.47
N LEU A 46 3.04 7.34 5.32
CA LEU A 46 4.01 7.42 4.23
C LEU A 46 4.65 8.81 4.24
N SER A 47 5.97 8.84 4.35
CA SER A 47 6.75 10.08 4.34
C SER A 47 7.90 10.03 3.33
N LYS A 48 8.17 11.20 2.74
CA LYS A 48 9.36 11.50 1.94
C LYS A 48 10.45 12.06 2.85
N PHE A 49 11.70 11.66 2.61
CA PHE A 49 12.86 12.11 3.38
C PHE A 49 13.97 12.62 2.46
N ILE A 50 14.67 13.67 2.93
CA ILE A 50 15.98 14.08 2.46
C ILE A 50 16.88 14.22 3.69
N GLY A 51 17.79 13.26 3.88
CA GLY A 51 18.49 13.09 5.16
C GLY A 51 17.47 12.82 6.28
N TYR A 52 17.43 13.69 7.30
CA TYR A 52 16.49 13.58 8.42
C TYR A 52 15.24 14.48 8.28
N ASN A 53 15.18 15.29 7.21
CA ASN A 53 14.02 16.16 6.98
C ASN A 53 12.88 15.31 6.43
N GLU A 54 11.76 15.29 7.15
CA GLU A 54 10.55 14.55 6.80
C GLU A 54 9.54 15.47 6.12
N THR A 55 8.90 14.98 5.05
CA THR A 55 7.70 15.56 4.47
C THR A 55 6.62 14.50 4.44
N LEU A 56 5.50 14.77 5.11
CA LEU A 56 4.34 13.88 5.12
C LEU A 56 3.71 13.83 3.73
N LEU A 57 3.43 12.62 3.24
CA LEU A 57 2.69 12.41 1.99
C LEU A 57 1.28 11.90 2.26
N LEU A 58 1.12 10.88 3.09
CA LEU A 58 -0.16 10.21 3.31
C LEU A 58 -0.23 9.59 4.70
N GLU A 59 -1.40 9.69 5.33
CA GLU A 59 -1.74 8.98 6.56
C GLU A 59 -3.04 8.19 6.39
N ILE A 60 -3.05 6.98 6.93
CA ILE A 60 -4.20 6.08 6.85
C ILE A 60 -4.38 5.44 8.23
N GLU A 61 -5.42 5.87 8.94
CA GLU A 61 -5.85 5.25 10.19
C GLU A 61 -6.27 3.80 9.94
N GLN A 62 -5.73 2.85 10.70
CA GLN A 62 -6.13 1.45 10.69
C GLN A 62 -7.08 1.17 11.85
N PRO A 63 -8.17 0.40 11.62
CA PRO A 63 -9.11 0.08 12.69
C PRO A 63 -8.58 -1.02 13.64
N TYR A 64 -7.52 -1.73 13.24
CA TYR A 64 -6.84 -2.75 14.03
C TYR A 64 -5.32 -2.71 13.82
N VAL A 65 -4.59 -3.38 14.70
CA VAL A 65 -3.11 -3.44 14.75
C VAL A 65 -2.48 -4.37 13.70
N ASN A 66 -3.30 -4.99 12.85
CA ASN A 66 -2.89 -5.99 11.86
C ASN A 66 -3.50 -5.72 10.47
N HIS A 67 -2.92 -6.34 9.44
CA HIS A 67 -3.11 -6.06 8.02
C HIS A 67 -2.74 -4.62 7.65
N ASN A 68 -1.62 -4.16 8.20
CA ASN A 68 -1.13 -2.80 7.97
C ASN A 68 -0.57 -2.62 6.54
N GLY A 69 -0.11 -3.71 5.93
CA GLY A 69 0.62 -3.69 4.66
C GLY A 69 1.88 -2.84 4.80
N GLY A 70 1.99 -1.82 3.95
CA GLY A 70 3.02 -0.80 4.04
C GLY A 70 4.22 -1.03 3.13
N HIS A 71 4.32 -2.15 2.41
CA HIS A 71 5.41 -2.28 1.44
C HIS A 71 5.29 -1.22 0.33
N ILE A 72 6.45 -0.71 -0.09
CA ILE A 72 6.56 0.32 -1.12
C ILE A 72 7.69 0.00 -2.10
N VAL A 73 7.45 0.27 -3.38
CA VAL A 73 8.46 0.12 -4.44
C VAL A 73 8.13 1.05 -5.61
N PHE A 74 9.17 1.51 -6.31
CA PHE A 74 8.97 2.22 -7.57
C PHE A 74 8.69 1.24 -8.72
N GLY A 75 7.66 1.55 -9.51
CA GLY A 75 7.37 0.86 -10.75
C GLY A 75 8.34 1.25 -11.88
N PRO A 76 8.37 0.48 -12.98
CA PRO A 76 9.15 0.82 -14.17
C PRO A 76 8.66 2.10 -14.86
N ASP A 77 7.46 2.57 -14.51
CA ASP A 77 6.85 3.82 -14.96
C ASP A 77 7.26 5.04 -14.11
N GLY A 78 8.05 4.84 -13.06
CA GLY A 78 8.57 5.92 -12.21
C GLY A 78 7.61 6.35 -11.09
N TYR A 79 6.47 5.69 -10.93
CA TYR A 79 5.53 5.99 -9.84
C TYR A 79 5.80 5.12 -8.60
N LEU A 80 5.41 5.62 -7.44
CA LEU A 80 5.52 4.89 -6.18
C LEU A 80 4.27 4.05 -5.95
N TYR A 81 4.46 2.75 -5.77
CA TYR A 81 3.40 1.80 -5.44
C TYR A 81 3.40 1.51 -3.95
N VAL A 82 2.22 1.42 -3.34
CA VAL A 82 2.03 1.20 -1.89
C VAL A 82 1.00 0.11 -1.66
N GLY A 83 1.34 -0.93 -0.91
CA GLY A 83 0.41 -1.99 -0.53
C GLY A 83 -0.29 -1.71 0.78
N LEU A 84 -1.59 -1.92 0.84
CA LEU A 84 -2.43 -1.69 2.02
C LEU A 84 -3.37 -2.85 2.25
N GLY A 85 -3.33 -3.44 3.44
CA GLY A 85 -4.32 -4.43 3.85
C GLY A 85 -5.69 -3.81 4.11
N ASP A 86 -6.68 -4.66 4.34
CA ASP A 86 -8.08 -4.29 4.64
C ASP A 86 -8.25 -3.62 6.02
N GLY A 87 -7.17 -3.56 6.81
CA GLY A 87 -7.15 -2.96 8.14
C GLY A 87 -7.47 -3.94 9.27
N GLY A 88 -7.49 -5.25 8.99
CA GLY A 88 -7.44 -6.28 10.02
C GLY A 88 -8.77 -6.94 10.32
N LYS A 89 -8.74 -7.79 11.35
CA LYS A 89 -9.83 -8.69 11.78
C LYS A 89 -10.21 -9.74 10.73
N TYR A 90 -11.08 -10.66 11.15
CA TYR A 90 -11.61 -11.70 10.28
C TYR A 90 -12.67 -11.14 9.33
N ASN A 91 -12.68 -11.68 8.11
CA ASN A 91 -13.75 -11.53 7.12
C ASN A 91 -14.03 -10.07 6.72
N ASP A 92 -12.99 -9.22 6.62
CA ASP A 92 -13.11 -7.80 6.24
C ASP A 92 -14.29 -7.11 6.92
N ALA A 93 -14.25 -7.04 8.26
CA ALA A 93 -15.41 -6.67 9.09
C ALA A 93 -15.99 -5.26 8.82
N PHE A 94 -15.35 -4.46 7.97
CA PHE A 94 -15.76 -3.12 7.56
C PHE A 94 -15.98 -2.98 6.05
N ASP A 95 -15.99 -4.09 5.30
CA ASP A 95 -16.15 -4.16 3.85
C ASP A 95 -15.18 -3.24 3.09
N HIS A 96 -13.93 -3.14 3.57
CA HIS A 96 -12.95 -2.22 3.02
C HIS A 96 -12.41 -2.67 1.67
N ALA A 97 -12.13 -3.95 1.48
CA ALA A 97 -11.41 -4.45 0.32
C ALA A 97 -12.21 -4.28 -0.98
N GLN A 98 -13.54 -4.23 -0.90
CA GLN A 98 -14.43 -4.01 -2.06
C GLN A 98 -14.95 -2.56 -2.14
N ASN A 99 -14.60 -1.72 -1.16
CA ASN A 99 -15.07 -0.35 -1.08
C ASN A 99 -14.02 0.64 -1.60
N LEU A 100 -14.17 1.03 -2.87
CA LEU A 100 -13.29 2.01 -3.53
C LEU A 100 -13.30 3.42 -2.90
N LYS A 101 -14.10 3.69 -1.86
CA LYS A 101 -14.08 4.97 -1.14
C LYS A 101 -13.09 4.99 0.04
N THR A 102 -12.46 3.85 0.35
CA THR A 102 -11.32 3.74 1.27
C THR A 102 -10.07 3.30 0.48
N LEU A 103 -8.89 3.52 1.04
CA LEU A 103 -7.61 3.05 0.47
C LEU A 103 -7.25 1.63 0.91
N LYS A 104 -8.01 1.05 1.83
CA LYS A 104 -7.68 -0.24 2.45
C LYS A 104 -7.99 -1.40 1.50
N GLY A 105 -7.24 -2.48 1.61
CA GLY A 105 -7.34 -3.68 0.76
C GLY A 105 -6.95 -3.41 -0.68
N SER A 106 -5.89 -2.63 -0.90
CA SER A 106 -5.54 -2.10 -2.22
C SER A 106 -4.03 -2.00 -2.46
N ILE A 107 -3.66 -1.91 -3.74
CA ILE A 107 -2.38 -1.37 -4.19
C ILE A 107 -2.64 0.05 -4.69
N LEU A 108 -1.91 1.02 -4.15
CA LEU A 108 -1.93 2.41 -4.61
C LEU A 108 -0.83 2.65 -5.65
N ARG A 109 -1.01 3.67 -6.48
CA ARG A 109 0.00 4.20 -7.41
C ARG A 109 -0.01 5.73 -7.37
N LEU A 110 1.11 6.30 -6.94
CA LEU A 110 1.25 7.73 -6.62
C LEU A 110 2.37 8.37 -7.43
N ASP A 111 2.16 9.60 -7.89
CA ASP A 111 3.21 10.47 -8.39
C ASP A 111 3.82 11.25 -7.23
N VAL A 112 5.08 10.98 -6.91
CA VAL A 112 5.80 11.58 -5.77
C VAL A 112 6.94 12.50 -6.22
N SER A 113 6.93 12.93 -7.49
CA SER A 113 7.95 13.82 -8.07
C SER A 113 7.94 15.23 -7.48
N GLY A 114 6.82 15.66 -6.90
CA GLY A 114 6.65 16.96 -6.26
C GLY A 114 7.03 17.01 -4.77
N ASP A 115 6.64 18.11 -4.12
CA ASP A 115 6.76 18.26 -2.65
C ASP A 115 5.71 17.40 -1.91
N THR A 116 4.52 17.27 -2.50
CA THR A 116 3.47 16.33 -2.10
C THR A 116 3.29 15.28 -3.18
N TYR A 117 2.38 14.33 -2.98
CA TYR A 117 1.98 13.43 -4.06
C TYR A 117 0.89 14.04 -4.95
N SER A 118 0.78 13.54 -6.17
CA SER A 118 -0.35 13.72 -7.08
C SER A 118 -0.85 12.39 -7.63
N ILE A 119 -2.02 12.40 -8.26
CA ILE A 119 -2.61 11.24 -8.90
C ILE A 119 -2.10 11.14 -10.35
N PRO A 120 -1.48 10.02 -10.76
CA PRO A 120 -1.21 9.78 -12.17
C PRO A 120 -2.49 9.85 -12.99
N SER A 121 -2.48 10.58 -14.11
CA SER A 121 -3.68 10.82 -14.92
C SER A 121 -4.22 9.56 -15.60
N ASP A 122 -3.43 8.50 -15.68
CA ASP A 122 -3.77 7.17 -16.19
C ASP A 122 -4.14 6.17 -15.07
N ASN A 123 -4.26 6.61 -13.81
CA ASN A 123 -4.83 5.75 -12.77
C ASN A 123 -6.28 5.34 -13.12
N PRO A 124 -6.68 4.09 -12.80
CA PRO A 124 -7.95 3.51 -13.27
C PRO A 124 -9.20 4.22 -12.72
N PHE A 125 -9.05 5.00 -11.65
CA PHE A 125 -10.13 5.76 -11.02
C PHE A 125 -9.87 7.27 -10.99
N ALA A 126 -8.91 7.78 -11.76
CA ALA A 126 -8.67 9.22 -11.88
C ALA A 126 -9.91 9.97 -12.41
N ASP A 127 -10.12 11.20 -11.96
CA ASP A 127 -11.21 12.10 -12.39
C ASP A 127 -12.62 11.49 -12.27
N ASN A 128 -12.80 10.56 -11.34
CA ASN A 128 -14.09 9.88 -11.17
C ASN A 128 -15.10 10.76 -10.41
N THR A 129 -16.38 10.65 -10.76
CA THR A 129 -17.47 11.40 -10.09
C THR A 129 -18.17 10.60 -8.99
N LYS A 130 -17.65 9.41 -8.66
CA LYS A 130 -18.28 8.46 -7.72
C LYS A 130 -17.72 8.58 -6.30
N GLY A 131 -16.71 9.44 -6.11
CA GLY A 131 -15.99 9.61 -4.85
C GLY A 131 -15.08 8.42 -4.55
N TYR A 132 -14.64 7.69 -5.57
CA TYR A 132 -13.62 6.66 -5.40
C TYR A 132 -12.28 7.34 -5.12
N ARG A 133 -11.44 6.66 -4.34
CA ARG A 133 -10.07 7.07 -4.09
C ARG A 133 -9.25 6.86 -5.35
N GLU A 134 -8.76 7.97 -5.89
CA GLU A 134 -8.06 7.98 -7.18
C GLU A 134 -6.63 7.44 -7.09
N GLU A 135 -6.12 7.29 -5.86
CA GLU A 135 -4.85 6.64 -5.57
C GLU A 135 -4.84 5.14 -5.92
N ILE A 136 -6.01 4.49 -5.94
CA ILE A 136 -6.13 3.05 -6.10
C ILE A 136 -5.71 2.64 -7.51
N PHE A 137 -4.71 1.76 -7.59
CA PHE A 137 -4.32 1.05 -8.81
C PHE A 137 -5.04 -0.28 -8.96
N ALA A 138 -5.20 -1.02 -7.86
CA ALA A 138 -5.89 -2.31 -7.80
C ALA A 138 -6.48 -2.52 -6.41
N TYR A 139 -7.54 -3.32 -6.26
CA TYR A 139 -8.28 -3.48 -5.01
C TYR A 139 -8.78 -4.91 -4.80
N GLY A 140 -9.37 -5.19 -3.65
CA GLY A 140 -9.88 -6.52 -3.31
C GLY A 140 -8.80 -7.45 -2.77
N PHE A 141 -7.83 -6.89 -2.05
CA PHE A 141 -6.79 -7.65 -1.34
C PHE A 141 -7.09 -7.71 0.15
N ARG A 142 -6.58 -8.74 0.83
CA ARG A 142 -6.67 -8.87 2.29
C ARG A 142 -5.52 -8.19 2.99
N ASN A 143 -4.30 -8.61 2.72
CA ASN A 143 -3.07 -8.08 3.27
C ASN A 143 -1.91 -8.25 2.25
N PRO A 144 -1.84 -7.38 1.22
CA PRO A 144 -0.82 -7.43 0.18
C PRO A 144 0.52 -6.99 0.76
N TRP A 145 1.21 -7.92 1.44
CA TRP A 145 2.37 -7.61 2.28
C TRP A 145 3.59 -7.26 1.44
N MET A 146 4.03 -8.12 0.51
CA MET A 146 5.21 -7.88 -0.33
C MET A 146 4.83 -7.94 -1.81
N PHE A 147 5.45 -7.09 -2.62
CA PHE A 147 5.28 -7.11 -4.06
C PHE A 147 6.50 -6.58 -4.79
N SER A 148 6.63 -6.91 -6.07
CA SER A 148 7.73 -6.43 -6.90
C SER A 148 7.34 -6.42 -8.37
N PHE A 149 8.05 -5.59 -9.14
CA PHE A 149 7.95 -5.61 -10.60
C PHE A 149 8.95 -6.61 -11.19
N ASP A 150 8.47 -7.44 -12.10
CA ASP A 150 9.32 -8.29 -12.93
C ASP A 150 10.22 -7.41 -13.81
N ARG A 151 11.51 -7.75 -13.87
CA ARG A 151 12.52 -6.92 -14.56
C ARG A 151 12.55 -7.12 -16.06
N GLU A 152 12.04 -8.24 -16.57
CA GLU A 152 12.03 -8.55 -18.00
C GLU A 152 10.81 -7.95 -18.69
N ASN A 153 9.64 -8.02 -18.04
CA ASN A 153 8.38 -7.63 -18.68
C ASN A 153 7.61 -6.50 -17.96
N GLY A 154 8.00 -6.14 -16.74
CA GLY A 154 7.35 -5.07 -15.98
C GLY A 154 6.04 -5.46 -15.31
N ASP A 155 5.70 -6.74 -15.26
CA ASP A 155 4.50 -7.22 -14.57
C ASP A 155 4.63 -6.99 -13.06
N LEU A 156 3.54 -6.51 -12.43
CA LEU A 156 3.46 -6.36 -10.98
C LEU A 156 3.05 -7.70 -10.36
N TRP A 157 3.92 -8.28 -9.54
CA TRP A 157 3.63 -9.50 -8.78
C TRP A 157 3.38 -9.16 -7.31
N VAL A 158 2.23 -9.53 -6.78
CA VAL A 158 1.82 -9.25 -5.39
C VAL A 158 1.58 -10.55 -4.64
N GLY A 159 2.18 -10.68 -3.46
CA GLY A 159 1.80 -11.70 -2.49
C GLY A 159 0.72 -11.18 -1.55
N ASP A 160 -0.45 -11.84 -1.53
CA ASP A 160 -1.57 -11.50 -0.65
C ASP A 160 -1.78 -12.60 0.39
N VAL A 161 -1.76 -12.21 1.67
CA VAL A 161 -1.91 -13.16 2.79
C VAL A 161 -3.40 -13.41 3.03
N GLY A 162 -3.85 -14.63 2.73
CA GLY A 162 -5.22 -15.07 2.99
C GLY A 162 -5.52 -15.26 4.47
N GLN A 163 -6.79 -15.50 4.78
CA GLN A 163 -7.26 -15.78 6.13
C GLN A 163 -7.13 -17.26 6.49
N ASP A 164 -7.75 -18.16 5.70
CA ASP A 164 -7.97 -19.55 6.12
C ASP A 164 -7.73 -20.61 5.02
N LYS A 165 -7.90 -20.27 3.74
CA LYS A 165 -7.89 -21.25 2.63
C LYS A 165 -6.65 -21.13 1.76
N TRP A 166 -6.35 -19.94 1.28
CA TRP A 166 -5.27 -19.72 0.32
C TRP A 166 -4.55 -18.40 0.57
N GLU A 167 -3.22 -18.45 0.55
CA GLU A 167 -2.40 -17.29 0.21
C GLU A 167 -2.26 -17.21 -1.32
N GLU A 168 -2.13 -16.00 -1.83
CA GLU A 168 -2.15 -15.72 -3.27
C GLU A 168 -0.85 -15.11 -3.75
N ILE A 169 -0.52 -15.41 -5.01
CA ILE A 169 0.45 -14.65 -5.80
C ILE A 169 -0.28 -14.20 -7.05
N ASP A 170 -0.47 -12.89 -7.16
CA ASP A 170 -1.25 -12.28 -8.22
C ASP A 170 -0.37 -11.50 -9.19
N ILE A 171 -0.69 -11.62 -10.48
CA ILE A 171 -0.19 -10.71 -11.50
C ILE A 171 -1.18 -9.56 -11.60
N VAL A 172 -0.78 -8.39 -11.10
CA VAL A 172 -1.67 -7.28 -10.86
C VAL A 172 -1.74 -6.34 -12.05
N VAL A 173 -2.96 -6.05 -12.48
CA VAL A 173 -3.28 -5.08 -13.55
C VAL A 173 -4.09 -3.89 -13.02
N ALA A 174 -3.98 -2.76 -13.71
CA ALA A 174 -4.73 -1.54 -13.39
C ALA A 174 -6.25 -1.79 -13.36
N GLY A 175 -6.91 -1.37 -12.29
CA GLY A 175 -8.34 -1.53 -12.04
C GLY A 175 -8.76 -2.95 -11.65
N GLY A 176 -7.81 -3.89 -11.50
CA GLY A 176 -8.10 -5.27 -11.12
C GLY A 176 -8.74 -5.38 -9.74
N ASN A 177 -9.67 -6.33 -9.61
CA ASN A 177 -10.30 -6.72 -8.36
C ASN A 177 -9.91 -8.17 -8.02
N TYR A 178 -9.22 -8.35 -6.89
CA TYR A 178 -8.66 -9.65 -6.47
C TYR A 178 -9.61 -10.43 -5.55
N GLY A 179 -10.80 -9.89 -5.29
CA GLY A 179 -11.96 -10.66 -4.86
C GLY A 179 -12.10 -10.84 -3.35
N TRP A 180 -11.09 -10.51 -2.53
CA TRP A 180 -11.27 -10.46 -1.08
C TRP A 180 -12.34 -9.41 -0.72
N ALA A 181 -13.32 -9.68 0.15
CA ALA A 181 -13.44 -10.85 1.01
C ALA A 181 -14.41 -11.94 0.50
N PHE A 182 -14.87 -11.85 -0.75
CA PHE A 182 -15.74 -12.88 -1.34
C PHE A 182 -14.99 -14.13 -1.78
N ARG A 183 -13.67 -14.02 -1.98
CA ARG A 183 -12.81 -15.10 -2.46
C ARG A 183 -11.43 -15.06 -1.81
N GLU A 184 -10.82 -16.24 -1.75
CA GLU A 184 -9.37 -16.44 -1.59
C GLU A 184 -8.93 -17.36 -2.73
N GLY A 185 -8.10 -16.86 -3.63
CA GLY A 185 -7.74 -17.56 -4.85
C GLY A 185 -8.98 -17.84 -5.70
N LYS A 186 -9.08 -19.10 -6.12
CA LYS A 186 -10.23 -19.59 -6.90
C LYS A 186 -11.40 -20.01 -6.02
N GLN A 187 -11.27 -19.94 -4.69
CA GLN A 187 -12.28 -20.41 -3.75
C GLN A 187 -13.23 -19.28 -3.36
N CYS A 188 -14.52 -19.43 -3.67
CA CYS A 188 -15.55 -18.57 -3.09
C CYS A 188 -15.70 -18.86 -1.59
N LEU A 189 -15.76 -17.81 -0.79
CA LEU A 189 -16.05 -17.92 0.63
C LEU A 189 -17.57 -17.84 0.83
N LEU A 190 -18.09 -18.72 1.68
CA LEU A 190 -19.51 -18.81 2.03
C LEU A 190 -19.61 -18.55 3.54
N TRP A 191 -19.61 -17.29 3.91
CA TRP A 191 -19.87 -16.82 5.26
C TRP A 191 -21.00 -15.81 5.23
#